data_AF-A0A1C3N2Q3-F1
#
_entry.id   AF-A0A1C3N2Q3-F1
#
_cell.length_a   1.000
_cell.length_b   1.000
_cell.length_c   1.000
_cell.angle_alpha   90.00
_cell.angle_beta   90.00
_cell.angle_gamma   90.00
#
_symmetry.space_group_name_H-M   'P 1'
#
loop_
_entity.id
_entity.type
_entity.pdbx_description
1 polymer ?
#
loop_
_entity_poly.entity_id
_entity_poly.type
_entity_poly.pdbx_seq_one_letter_code
_entity_poly.pdbx_strand_id
1 'polypeptide(L)'
;MPPPSEADGRARHRLTAGAGLVVATRPVPALVTGAERYLRVGDPADLGAAVTRSHLDDGRCVGWYGPPAPGWRVVIDAERADNPVPAALARRFGSTDFWARWTRAECFCKLADVPVATWWRRYGLGTPPDNVVVWRTLRLADLVVTVAFAPEQPAT
;
A
#
# COMPACT_ATOMS: atom_id res chain seq x y z
N MET A 1 -3.45 -9.23 -81.62
CA MET A 1 -4.13 -9.85 -80.47
C MET A 1 -3.11 -10.33 -79.45
N PRO A 2 -3.05 -9.66 -78.29
CA PRO A 2 -2.96 -10.29 -76.96
C PRO A 2 -4.18 -9.89 -76.09
N PRO A 3 -4.45 -10.58 -74.96
CA PRO A 3 -5.74 -10.50 -74.24
C PRO A 3 -5.85 -9.30 -73.28
N PRO A 4 -7.08 -8.92 -72.85
CA PRO A 4 -7.31 -8.03 -71.71
C PRO A 4 -7.67 -8.82 -70.43
N SER A 5 -7.05 -8.47 -69.31
CA SER A 5 -7.49 -8.69 -67.90
C SER A 5 -6.33 -8.19 -67.03
N GLU A 6 -6.46 -7.57 -65.86
CA GLU A 6 -7.56 -7.35 -64.94
C GLU A 6 -7.04 -6.30 -63.95
N ALA A 7 -7.94 -5.49 -63.39
CA ALA A 7 -7.68 -4.73 -62.18
C ALA A 7 -7.34 -5.70 -61.02
N ASP A 8 -6.43 -5.34 -60.12
CA ASP A 8 -6.80 -5.05 -58.72
C ASP A 8 -5.62 -4.59 -57.85
N GLY A 9 -5.93 -3.77 -56.84
CA GLY A 9 -5.26 -3.82 -55.55
C GLY A 9 -3.83 -3.28 -55.40
N ARG A 10 -3.60 -1.98 -55.57
CA ARG A 10 -2.51 -1.29 -54.84
C ARG A 10 -2.82 -1.36 -53.34
N ALA A 11 -2.27 -2.35 -52.65
CA ALA A 11 -2.20 -2.39 -51.20
C ALA A 11 -1.41 -1.17 -50.72
N ARG A 12 -2.13 -0.14 -50.30
CA ARG A 12 -1.58 1.01 -49.60
C ARG A 12 -1.02 0.52 -48.28
N HIS A 13 0.28 0.73 -48.10
CA HIS A 13 0.94 0.81 -46.80
C HIS A 13 0.03 1.57 -45.82
N ARG A 14 -0.54 0.85 -44.86
CA ARG A 14 -1.03 1.44 -43.62
C ARG A 14 -0.14 0.87 -42.53
N LEU A 15 0.92 1.60 -42.24
CA LEU A 15 1.64 1.49 -40.97
C LEU A 15 0.61 1.74 -39.87
N THR A 16 0.13 0.69 -39.23
CA THR A 16 -0.61 0.80 -37.97
C THR A 16 0.38 1.30 -36.92
N ALA A 17 0.23 2.58 -36.57
CA ALA A 17 0.87 3.19 -35.43
C ALA A 17 0.60 2.34 -34.18
N GLY A 18 1.65 2.18 -33.38
CA GLY A 18 1.73 1.24 -32.28
C GLY A 18 0.53 1.31 -31.34
N ALA A 19 0.09 0.14 -30.91
CA ALA A 19 -0.49 -0.01 -29.59
C ALA A 19 0.56 0.48 -28.59
N GLY A 20 0.48 1.77 -28.25
CA GLY A 20 1.11 2.28 -27.06
C GLY A 20 0.62 1.38 -25.94
N LEU A 21 1.51 0.54 -25.43
CA LEU A 21 1.38 -0.02 -24.10
C LEU A 21 1.21 1.21 -23.20
N VAL A 22 -0.04 1.60 -22.94
CA VAL A 22 -0.33 2.41 -21.78
C VAL A 22 0.14 1.52 -20.65
N VAL A 23 1.35 1.78 -20.16
CA VAL A 23 1.79 1.24 -18.89
C VAL A 23 0.76 1.78 -17.93
N ALA A 24 -0.30 1.00 -17.71
CA ALA A 24 -1.25 1.26 -16.66
C ALA A 24 -0.40 1.19 -15.40
N THR A 25 0.07 2.35 -14.95
CA THR A 25 0.71 2.50 -13.66
C THR A 25 -0.22 1.78 -12.72
N ARG A 26 0.27 0.68 -12.13
CA ARG A 26 -0.44 0.03 -11.03
C ARG A 26 -0.78 1.17 -10.08
N PRO A 27 -2.06 1.49 -9.83
CA PRO A 27 -2.41 2.70 -9.10
C PRO A 27 -1.78 2.69 -7.71
N VAL A 28 -1.58 1.50 -7.15
CA VAL A 28 -1.00 1.26 -5.83
C VAL A 28 0.39 1.90 -5.65
N PRO A 29 1.44 1.64 -6.46
CA PRO A 29 2.70 2.37 -6.36
C PRO A 29 2.58 3.90 -6.30
N ALA A 30 1.72 4.51 -7.11
CA ALA A 30 1.50 5.96 -7.09
C ALA A 30 0.78 6.42 -5.82
N LEU A 31 -0.22 5.65 -5.35
CA LEU A 31 -0.93 5.91 -4.10
C LEU A 31 0.00 5.83 -2.89
N VAL A 32 0.85 4.80 -2.84
CA VAL A 32 1.84 4.61 -1.79
C VAL A 32 2.90 5.73 -1.83
N THR A 33 3.37 6.11 -3.01
CA THR A 33 4.35 7.21 -3.18
C THR A 33 3.80 8.56 -2.72
N GLY A 34 2.50 8.81 -2.89
CA GLY A 34 1.85 10.06 -2.47
C GLY A 34 0.96 9.93 -1.24
N ALA A 35 1.21 8.93 -0.39
CA ALA A 35 0.35 8.53 0.72
C ALA A 35 -0.05 9.70 1.65
N GLU A 36 0.85 10.65 1.89
CA GLU A 36 0.62 11.81 2.74
C GLU A 36 -0.60 12.65 2.32
N ARG A 37 -0.95 12.66 1.03
CA ARG A 37 -2.09 13.42 0.49
C ARG A 37 -3.44 12.83 0.90
N TYR A 38 -3.44 11.58 1.36
CA TYR A 38 -4.63 10.80 1.66
C TYR A 38 -4.77 10.47 3.14
N LEU A 39 -3.82 10.90 3.97
CA LEU A 39 -3.85 10.70 5.40
C LEU A 39 -4.40 11.94 6.11
N ARG A 40 -5.27 11.72 7.09
CA ARG A 40 -5.79 12.77 7.96
C ARG A 40 -5.69 12.32 9.41
N VAL A 41 -5.33 13.25 10.30
CA VAL A 41 -5.29 13.04 11.75
C VAL A 41 -6.43 13.85 12.36
N GLY A 42 -7.18 13.26 13.30
CA GLY A 42 -8.29 13.94 13.96
C GLY A 42 -8.90 13.10 15.08
N ASP A 43 -10.05 13.54 15.58
CA ASP A 43 -10.87 12.75 16.49
C ASP A 43 -11.46 11.52 15.75
N PRO A 44 -11.52 10.33 16.37
CA PRO A 44 -12.13 9.15 15.76
C PRO A 44 -13.55 9.37 15.23
N ALA A 45 -14.36 10.23 15.88
CA ALA A 45 -15.72 10.55 15.48
C ALA A 45 -15.77 11.33 14.15
N ASP A 46 -14.77 12.18 13.89
CA ASP A 46 -14.68 12.99 12.66
C ASP A 46 -14.17 12.18 11.46
N LEU A 47 -13.58 11.00 11.70
CA LEU A 47 -12.97 10.17 10.66
C LEU A 47 -13.85 9.01 10.19
N GLY A 48 -15.17 9.08 10.39
CA GLY A 48 -16.11 8.00 10.03
C GLY A 48 -16.14 7.62 8.54
N ALA A 49 -15.72 8.53 7.65
CA ALA A 49 -15.66 8.30 6.21
C ALA A 49 -14.32 7.70 5.71
N ALA A 50 -13.35 7.49 6.59
CA ALA A 50 -12.07 6.89 6.22
C ALA A 50 -12.27 5.41 5.82
N VAL A 51 -11.57 4.98 4.76
CA VAL A 51 -11.60 3.59 4.27
C VAL A 51 -11.01 2.63 5.31
N THR A 52 -9.98 3.08 6.01
CA THR A 52 -9.34 2.36 7.12
C THR A 52 -8.77 3.37 8.11
N ARG A 53 -8.63 2.95 9.37
CA ARG A 53 -8.24 3.81 10.51
C ARG A 53 -7.20 3.13 11.37
N SER A 54 -6.34 3.93 12.00
CA SER A 54 -5.46 3.51 13.10
C SER A 54 -5.68 4.46 14.28
N HIS A 55 -5.85 3.91 15.48
CA HIS A 55 -6.12 4.68 16.70
C HIS A 55 -4.83 4.81 17.51
N LEU A 56 -4.60 5.99 18.05
CA LEU A 56 -3.42 6.32 18.84
C LEU A 56 -3.75 6.25 20.33
N ASP A 57 -2.70 6.08 21.14
CA ASP A 57 -2.79 6.01 22.61
C ASP A 57 -3.20 7.32 23.28
N ASP A 58 -3.06 8.45 22.58
CA ASP A 58 -3.48 9.78 23.03
C ASP A 58 -4.90 10.17 22.61
N GLY A 59 -5.66 9.21 22.07
CA GLY A 59 -7.05 9.40 21.66
C GLY A 59 -7.24 9.93 20.23
N ARG A 60 -6.18 10.37 19.55
CA ARG A 60 -6.26 10.74 18.13
C ARG A 60 -6.45 9.50 17.26
N CYS A 61 -6.87 9.73 16.02
CA CYS A 61 -7.00 8.71 14.99
C CYS A 61 -6.37 9.20 13.69
N VAL A 62 -5.77 8.26 12.94
CA VAL A 62 -5.34 8.48 11.55
C VAL A 62 -6.29 7.75 10.63
N GLY A 63 -6.77 8.42 9.58
CA GLY A 63 -7.67 7.86 8.58
C GLY A 63 -7.08 7.93 7.16
N TRP A 64 -7.30 6.89 6.36
CA TRP A 64 -6.97 6.85 4.94
C TRP A 64 -8.17 7.21 4.06
N TYR A 65 -7.96 8.15 3.13
CA TYR A 65 -8.97 8.70 2.19
C TYR A 65 -8.53 8.57 0.72
N GLY A 66 -7.60 7.68 0.42
CA GLY A 66 -7.16 7.46 -0.95
C GLY A 66 -8.27 6.84 -1.80
N PRO A 67 -8.26 7.06 -3.12
CA PRO A 67 -9.26 6.47 -4.00
C PRO A 67 -9.19 4.93 -3.94
N PRO A 68 -10.30 4.23 -4.25
CA PRO A 68 -10.32 2.79 -4.36
C PRO A 68 -9.25 2.27 -5.33
N ALA A 69 -8.63 1.14 -4.98
CA ALA A 69 -7.71 0.41 -5.84
C ALA A 69 -8.31 -0.97 -6.14
N PRO A 70 -9.06 -1.15 -7.23
CA PRO A 70 -9.77 -2.40 -7.51
C PRO A 70 -8.84 -3.63 -7.47
N GLY A 71 -9.27 -4.69 -6.78
CA GLY A 71 -8.47 -5.90 -6.57
C GLY A 71 -7.37 -5.76 -5.52
N TRP A 72 -7.34 -4.65 -4.78
CA TRP A 72 -6.40 -4.40 -3.68
C TRP A 72 -7.13 -3.90 -2.45
N ARG A 73 -6.72 -4.39 -1.28
CA ARG A 73 -7.11 -3.85 0.02
C ARG A 73 -5.99 -3.00 0.59
N VAL A 74 -6.37 -1.98 1.37
CA VAL A 74 -5.47 -1.07 2.06
C VAL A 74 -5.63 -1.19 3.57
N VAL A 75 -4.51 -1.15 4.27
CA VAL A 75 -4.48 -0.96 5.73
C VAL A 75 -3.49 0.15 6.06
N ILE A 76 -3.71 0.79 7.21
CA ILE A 76 -2.75 1.72 7.80
C ILE A 76 -2.47 1.35 9.23
N ASP A 77 -1.31 1.77 9.69
CA ASP A 77 -0.96 1.78 11.10
C ASP A 77 -0.12 3.00 11.45
N ALA A 78 -0.32 3.54 12.65
CA ALA A 78 0.30 4.78 13.09
C ALA A 78 0.71 4.69 14.55
N GLU A 79 1.88 5.24 14.86
CA GLU A 79 2.42 5.34 16.22
C GLU A 79 3.03 6.73 16.43
N ARG A 80 2.99 7.22 17.66
CA ARG A 80 3.66 8.48 17.99
C ARG A 80 5.17 8.30 17.91
N ALA A 81 5.82 9.22 17.21
CA ALA A 81 7.24 9.28 16.94
C ALA A 81 8.11 9.09 18.19
N ASP A 82 7.71 9.80 19.23
CA ASP A 82 8.51 10.03 20.43
C ASP A 82 8.00 9.17 21.60
N ASN A 83 7.09 8.22 21.32
CA ASN A 83 6.69 7.26 22.33
C ASN A 83 7.93 6.46 22.79
N PRO A 84 8.11 6.26 24.10
CA PRO A 84 9.21 5.44 24.59
C PRO A 84 8.99 4.01 24.13
N VAL A 85 10.03 3.40 23.52
CA VAL A 85 9.98 1.98 23.17
C VAL A 85 9.98 1.16 24.46
N PRO A 86 8.97 0.29 24.70
CA PRO A 86 8.92 -0.53 25.90
C PRO A 86 10.19 -1.38 26.04
N ALA A 87 10.82 -1.37 27.22
CA ALA A 87 12.13 -1.98 27.45
C ALA A 87 12.20 -3.46 27.02
N ALA A 88 11.12 -4.23 27.25
CA ALA A 88 11.04 -5.62 26.82
C ALA A 88 11.09 -5.78 25.29
N LEU A 89 10.43 -4.88 24.56
CA LEU A 89 10.42 -4.86 23.10
C LEU A 89 11.74 -4.32 22.56
N ALA A 90 12.31 -3.29 23.18
CA ALA A 90 13.64 -2.77 22.85
C ALA A 90 14.72 -3.86 23.00
N ARG A 91 14.70 -4.63 24.08
CA ARG A 91 15.64 -5.76 24.29
C ARG A 91 15.48 -6.84 23.23
N ARG A 92 14.25 -7.09 22.77
CA ARG A 92 13.96 -8.15 21.80
C ARG A 92 14.24 -7.75 20.37
N PHE A 93 13.93 -6.51 19.99
CA PHE A 93 13.91 -6.06 18.60
C PHE A 93 14.88 -4.91 18.30
N GLY A 94 15.58 -4.38 19.31
CA GLY A 94 16.36 -3.15 19.21
C GLY A 94 15.48 -1.90 19.15
N SER A 95 16.03 -0.74 19.47
CA SER A 95 15.31 0.56 19.48
C SER A 95 15.42 1.34 18.17
N THR A 96 16.42 1.08 17.35
CA THR A 96 16.63 1.79 16.08
C THR A 96 15.43 1.65 15.16
N ASP A 97 14.86 2.78 14.71
CA ASP A 97 13.68 2.84 13.84
C ASP A 97 12.50 1.98 14.32
N PHE A 98 12.36 1.78 15.63
CA PHE A 98 11.43 0.81 16.20
C PHE A 98 10.01 1.04 15.70
N TRP A 99 9.48 2.26 15.82
CA TRP A 99 8.11 2.60 15.41
C TRP A 99 7.86 2.44 13.91
N ALA A 100 8.88 2.67 13.08
CA ALA A 100 8.76 2.44 11.64
C ALA A 100 8.67 0.94 11.31
N ARG A 101 9.46 0.11 11.99
CA ARG A 101 9.41 -1.35 11.84
C ARG A 101 8.14 -1.94 12.45
N TRP A 102 7.68 -1.37 13.56
CA TRP A 102 6.46 -1.76 14.27
C TRP A 102 5.21 -1.53 13.43
N THR A 103 4.94 -0.29 13.02
CA THR A 103 3.75 0.06 12.23
C THR A 103 3.70 -0.74 10.92
N ARG A 104 4.87 -0.99 10.31
CA ARG A 104 4.97 -1.89 9.16
C ARG A 104 4.57 -3.32 9.52
N ALA A 105 5.11 -3.89 10.59
CA ALA A 105 4.75 -5.23 11.02
C ALA A 105 3.24 -5.34 11.32
N GLU A 106 2.65 -4.34 11.97
CA GLU A 106 1.21 -4.32 12.25
C GLU A 106 0.36 -4.26 10.98
N CYS A 107 0.73 -3.45 9.98
CA CYS A 107 0.09 -3.48 8.68
C CYS A 107 0.13 -4.88 8.05
N PHE A 108 1.28 -5.56 8.11
CA PHE A 108 1.36 -6.92 7.60
C PHE A 108 0.51 -7.91 8.42
N CYS A 109 0.40 -7.74 9.74
CA CYS A 109 -0.50 -8.53 10.59
C CYS A 109 -1.96 -8.36 10.17
N LYS A 110 -2.40 -7.11 9.98
CA LYS A 110 -3.76 -6.76 9.52
C LYS A 110 -4.06 -7.36 8.15
N LEU A 111 -3.10 -7.33 7.22
CA LEU A 111 -3.25 -7.93 5.89
C LEU A 111 -3.26 -9.46 5.94
N ALA A 112 -2.47 -10.08 6.80
CA ALA A 112 -2.42 -11.53 6.92
C ALA A 112 -3.52 -12.10 7.82
N ASP A 113 -4.32 -11.24 8.48
CA ASP A 113 -5.30 -11.60 9.50
C ASP A 113 -4.71 -12.50 10.60
N VAL A 114 -3.58 -12.07 11.17
CA VAL A 114 -2.91 -12.78 12.26
C VAL A 114 -2.59 -11.86 13.44
N PRO A 115 -2.64 -12.37 14.68
CA PRO A 115 -2.21 -11.62 15.85
C PRO A 115 -0.73 -11.22 15.76
N VAL A 116 -0.41 -10.03 16.27
CA VAL A 116 0.95 -9.46 16.24
C VAL A 116 1.99 -10.35 16.93
N ALA A 117 1.59 -11.04 18.01
CA ALA A 117 2.44 -12.00 18.71
C ALA A 117 2.79 -13.22 17.85
N THR A 118 1.88 -13.67 16.99
CA THR A 118 2.12 -14.75 16.02
C THR A 118 3.10 -14.28 14.95
N TRP A 119 2.94 -13.05 14.47
CA TRP A 119 3.83 -12.45 13.47
C TRP A 119 5.27 -12.35 13.95
N TRP A 120 5.52 -11.74 15.11
CA TRP A 120 6.90 -11.52 15.55
C TRP A 120 7.63 -12.79 15.97
N ARG A 121 6.91 -13.88 16.29
CA ARG A 121 7.54 -15.20 16.50
C ARG A 121 8.15 -15.74 15.21
N ARG A 122 7.56 -15.41 14.06
CA ARG A 122 8.00 -15.89 12.75
C ARG A 122 8.93 -14.92 12.02
N TYR A 123 8.64 -13.63 12.08
CA TYR A 123 9.30 -12.62 11.26
C TYR A 123 9.97 -11.49 12.06
N GLY A 124 9.87 -11.49 13.40
CA GLY A 124 10.21 -10.31 14.20
C GLY A 124 9.43 -9.07 13.72
N LEU A 125 10.09 -7.91 13.67
CA LEU A 125 9.55 -6.70 13.03
C LEU A 125 9.89 -6.58 11.53
N GLY A 126 10.30 -7.71 10.93
CA GLY A 126 10.62 -7.82 9.51
C GLY A 126 9.37 -8.13 8.66
N THR A 127 9.61 -8.28 7.37
CA THR A 127 8.61 -8.68 6.36
C THR A 127 9.02 -10.04 5.78
N PRO A 128 8.07 -10.85 5.25
CA PRO A 128 8.41 -12.04 4.49
C PRO A 128 9.22 -11.65 3.24
N PRO A 129 10.22 -12.44 2.83
CA PRO A 129 11.08 -12.11 1.69
C PRO A 129 10.28 -12.06 0.37
N ASP A 130 9.34 -12.99 0.18
CA ASP A 130 8.52 -13.10 -1.03
C ASP A 130 7.08 -12.65 -0.74
N ASN A 131 6.88 -11.34 -0.58
CA ASN A 131 5.56 -10.77 -0.36
C ASN A 131 5.11 -9.88 -1.53
N VAL A 132 3.81 -9.88 -1.80
CA VAL A 132 3.18 -9.04 -2.83
C VAL A 132 2.67 -7.70 -2.28
N VAL A 133 3.01 -7.39 -1.02
CA VAL A 133 2.55 -6.18 -0.35
C VAL A 133 3.36 -5.00 -0.88
N VAL A 134 2.68 -3.89 -1.17
CA VAL A 134 3.33 -2.61 -1.49
C VAL A 134 3.07 -1.68 -0.33
N TRP A 135 4.12 -1.15 0.28
CA TRP A 135 3.98 -0.30 1.45
C TRP A 135 4.95 0.88 1.43
N ARG A 136 4.64 1.88 2.25
CA ARG A 136 5.57 2.95 2.60
C ARG A 136 5.34 3.36 4.04
N THR A 137 6.44 3.56 4.75
CA THR A 137 6.45 4.18 6.06
C THR A 137 6.90 5.62 5.90
N LEU A 138 6.17 6.57 6.49
CA LEU A 138 6.47 8.00 6.42
C LEU A 138 6.23 8.70 7.76
N ARG A 139 6.77 9.91 7.87
CA ARG A 139 6.44 10.83 8.96
C ARG A 139 5.22 11.66 8.56
N LEU A 140 4.29 11.83 9.50
CA LEU A 140 3.17 12.77 9.40
C LEU A 140 3.08 13.54 10.71
N ALA A 141 3.56 14.79 10.73
CA ALA A 141 3.77 15.54 11.96
C ALA A 141 4.57 14.72 13.00
N ASP A 142 4.01 14.50 14.19
CA ASP A 142 4.61 13.73 15.29
C ASP A 142 4.35 12.22 15.18
N LEU A 143 3.87 11.72 14.05
CA LEU A 143 3.53 10.31 13.86
C LEU A 143 4.50 9.62 12.90
N VAL A 144 4.71 8.32 13.13
CA VAL A 144 5.18 7.36 12.11
C VAL A 144 3.97 6.62 11.60
N VAL A 145 3.75 6.64 10.29
CA VAL A 145 2.60 5.98 9.66
C VAL A 145 3.10 5.02 8.60
N THR A 146 2.61 3.78 8.60
CA THR A 146 2.75 2.87 7.47
C THR A 146 1.43 2.71 6.73
N VAL A 147 1.45 2.90 5.42
CA VAL A 147 0.35 2.55 4.52
C VAL A 147 0.77 1.31 3.73
N ALA A 148 -0.08 0.29 3.70
CA ALA A 148 0.22 -0.96 3.01
C ALA A 148 -0.99 -1.45 2.19
N PHE A 149 -0.69 -1.96 1.00
CA PHE A 149 -1.64 -2.54 0.08
C PHE A 149 -1.27 -3.99 -0.21
N ALA A 150 -2.26 -4.88 -0.25
CA ALA A 150 -2.10 -6.23 -0.77
C ALA A 150 -3.22 -6.54 -1.77
N PRO A 151 -3.02 -7.47 -2.71
CA PRO A 151 -4.11 -8.01 -3.50
C PRO A 151 -5.25 -8.49 -2.59
N GLU A 152 -6.48 -8.28 -3.02
CA GLU A 152 -7.63 -8.91 -2.38
C GLU A 152 -7.48 -10.44 -2.49
N GLN A 153 -7.80 -11.14 -1.41
CA GLN A 153 -7.94 -12.59 -1.49
C GLN A 153 -9.25 -12.92 -2.19
N PRO A 154 -9.30 -13.96 -3.05
CA PRO A 154 -10.56 -14.44 -3.58
C PRO A 154 -11.50 -14.74 -2.41
N ALA A 155 -12.77 -14.38 -2.54
CA ALA A 155 -13.78 -14.87 -1.61
C ALA A 155 -13.78 -16.40 -1.66
N THR A 156 -13.48 -17.03 -0.52
CA THR A 156 -13.55 -18.49 -0.35
C THR A 156 -14.99 -18.96 -0.36
#